data_AF-A0A1H1F5G4-F1
#
_entry.id   AF-A0A1H1F5G4-F1
#
_cell.length_a   1.000
_cell.length_b   1.000
_cell.length_c   1.000
_cell.angle_alpha   90.00
_cell.angle_beta   90.00
_cell.angle_gamma   90.00
#
_symmetry.space_group_name_H-M   'P 1'
#
loop_
_entity.id
_entity.type
_entity.pdbx_description
1 polymer ?
#
loop_
_entity_poly.entity_id
_entity_poly.type
_entity_poly.pdbx_seq_one_letter_code
_entity_poly.pdbx_strand_id
1 'polypeptide(L)'
;MKCKPVLLFAALLLGIAGTASARDLGDRVDHRLDRRGDRVEQRLDLKGDRIETRYDRRAAWADSHGHARAADRLEARGNHVDRRLDRKGQRADNRLDRRGDRFDRRWDHRH
;
A
#
# COMPACT_ATOMS: atom_id res chain seq x y z
N MET A 1 -12.88 -3.41 -68.34
CA MET A 1 -13.55 -2.49 -67.40
C MET A 1 -13.84 -3.24 -66.10
N LYS A 2 -13.23 -2.76 -65.02
CA LYS A 2 -13.81 -2.54 -63.69
C LYS A 2 -14.24 -3.79 -62.90
N CYS A 3 -13.35 -4.30 -62.05
CA CYS A 3 -13.24 -3.92 -60.62
C CYS A 3 -14.29 -4.60 -59.76
N LYS A 4 -13.93 -5.68 -59.03
CA LYS A 4 -14.42 -5.97 -57.66
C LYS A 4 -13.42 -6.80 -56.82
N PRO A 5 -12.26 -6.27 -56.40
CA PRO A 5 -11.45 -6.88 -55.34
C PRO A 5 -11.86 -6.40 -53.92
N VAL A 6 -13.03 -5.77 -53.78
CA VAL A 6 -13.43 -5.07 -52.54
C VAL A 6 -14.01 -6.03 -51.47
N LEU A 7 -14.44 -7.23 -51.86
CA LEU A 7 -15.07 -8.17 -50.91
C LEU A 7 -14.09 -8.99 -50.06
N LEU A 8 -12.80 -9.02 -50.41
CA LEU A 8 -11.77 -9.72 -49.62
C LEU A 8 -11.13 -8.85 -48.53
N PHE A 9 -11.30 -7.51 -48.58
CA PHE A 9 -10.74 -6.59 -47.57
C PHE A 9 -11.63 -6.37 -46.35
N ALA A 10 -12.92 -6.72 -46.41
CA ALA A 10 -13.85 -6.51 -45.30
C ALA A 10 -13.66 -7.51 -44.13
N ALA A 11 -12.94 -8.62 -44.35
CA ALA A 11 -12.63 -9.58 -43.29
C ALA A 11 -11.43 -9.17 -42.41
N LEU A 12 -10.67 -8.13 -42.79
CA LEU A 12 -9.45 -7.71 -42.08
C LEU A 12 -9.71 -6.62 -41.02
N LEU A 13 -10.94 -6.09 -40.90
CA LEU A 13 -11.25 -4.98 -39.99
C LEU A 13 -12.11 -5.37 -38.77
N LEU A 14 -12.30 -6.66 -38.50
CA LEU A 14 -13.07 -7.15 -37.35
C LEU A 14 -12.19 -7.74 -36.22
N GLY A 15 -10.94 -7.29 -36.09
CA GLY A 15 -9.95 -7.91 -35.21
C GLY A 15 -9.50 -7.12 -33.98
N ILE A 16 -9.92 -5.85 -33.77
CA ILE A 16 -9.23 -4.97 -32.80
C ILE A 16 -10.07 -4.65 -31.53
N ALA A 17 -11.33 -5.07 -31.44
CA ALA A 17 -12.21 -4.66 -30.33
C ALA A 17 -12.01 -5.44 -28.99
N GLY A 18 -10.98 -6.30 -28.87
CA GLY A 18 -10.91 -7.31 -27.80
C GLY A 18 -10.06 -6.97 -26.57
N THR A 19 -9.19 -5.95 -26.58
CA THR A 19 -8.12 -5.84 -25.56
C THR A 19 -8.29 -4.73 -24.51
N ALA A 20 -9.34 -3.90 -24.61
CA ALA A 20 -9.51 -2.75 -23.72
C ALA A 20 -10.04 -3.12 -22.31
N SER A 21 -10.81 -4.20 -22.16
CA SER A 21 -11.46 -4.55 -20.87
C SER A 21 -10.53 -5.24 -19.87
N ALA A 22 -9.45 -5.85 -20.36
CA ALA A 22 -8.50 -6.54 -19.54
C ALA A 22 -7.65 -5.52 -18.76
N ARG A 23 -6.81 -4.72 -19.45
CA ARG A 23 -5.87 -3.77 -18.79
C ARG A 23 -6.55 -2.90 -17.72
N ASP A 24 -7.73 -2.37 -18.00
CA ASP A 24 -8.50 -1.50 -17.09
C ASP A 24 -8.90 -2.18 -15.76
N LEU A 25 -9.08 -3.51 -15.76
CA LEU A 25 -9.34 -4.28 -14.53
C LEU A 25 -8.09 -4.51 -13.70
N GLY A 26 -6.93 -4.72 -14.36
CA GLY A 26 -5.64 -4.84 -13.70
C GLY A 26 -5.30 -3.56 -12.93
N ASP A 27 -5.33 -2.44 -13.63
CA ASP A 27 -5.03 -1.10 -13.11
C ASP A 27 -5.97 -0.72 -11.94
N ARG A 28 -7.26 -1.06 -12.02
CA ARG A 28 -8.24 -0.78 -10.96
C ARG A 28 -7.96 -1.57 -9.67
N VAL A 29 -7.49 -2.81 -9.78
CA VAL A 29 -7.18 -3.64 -8.60
C VAL A 29 -5.92 -3.15 -7.92
N ASP A 30 -4.90 -2.80 -8.71
CA ASP A 30 -3.64 -2.24 -8.21
C ASP A 30 -3.87 -0.94 -7.43
N HIS A 31 -4.58 0.03 -8.04
CA HIS A 31 -4.99 1.27 -7.39
C HIS A 31 -5.86 1.08 -6.13
N ARG A 32 -6.51 -0.08 -5.96
CA ARG A 32 -7.27 -0.38 -4.74
C ARG A 32 -6.37 -0.95 -3.66
N LEU A 33 -5.32 -1.69 -4.02
CA LEU A 33 -4.33 -2.21 -3.09
C LEU A 33 -3.43 -1.08 -2.57
N ASP A 34 -2.98 -0.17 -3.43
CA ASP A 34 -2.18 1.01 -3.05
C ASP A 34 -2.92 1.90 -2.07
N ARG A 35 -4.14 2.36 -2.41
CA ARG A 35 -4.97 3.17 -1.51
C ARG A 35 -5.29 2.48 -0.18
N ARG A 36 -5.24 1.14 -0.15
CA ARG A 36 -5.38 0.39 1.09
C ARG A 36 -4.08 0.38 1.88
N GLY A 37 -2.92 0.29 1.22
CA GLY A 37 -1.59 0.50 1.79
C GLY A 37 -1.49 1.85 2.47
N ASP A 38 -1.71 2.93 1.73
CA ASP A 38 -1.62 4.31 2.23
C ASP A 38 -2.49 4.52 3.49
N ARG A 39 -3.71 3.95 3.49
CA ARG A 39 -4.62 4.05 4.64
C ARG A 39 -4.11 3.29 5.86
N VAL A 40 -3.41 2.18 5.65
CA VAL A 40 -2.81 1.40 6.74
C VAL A 40 -1.59 2.12 7.28
N GLU A 41 -0.73 2.64 6.42
CA GLU A 41 0.46 3.45 6.77
C GLU A 41 0.04 4.66 7.61
N GLN A 42 -0.84 5.52 7.07
CA GLN A 42 -1.34 6.70 7.77
C GLN A 42 -1.96 6.36 9.14
N ARG A 43 -2.63 5.21 9.27
CA ARG A 43 -3.20 4.77 10.55
C ARG A 43 -2.15 4.34 11.56
N LEU A 44 -1.03 3.79 11.09
CA LEU A 44 0.08 3.39 11.95
C LEU A 44 0.88 4.60 12.38
N ASP A 45 1.12 5.57 11.49
CA ASP A 45 1.82 6.82 11.79
C ASP A 45 1.07 7.64 12.84
N LEU A 46 -0.22 7.92 12.61
CA LEU A 46 -1.07 8.63 13.58
C LEU A 46 -1.13 7.92 14.94
N LYS A 47 -0.94 6.60 14.95
CA LYS A 47 -0.88 5.82 16.19
C LYS A 47 0.49 5.95 16.85
N GLY A 48 1.58 5.98 16.09
CA GLY A 48 2.94 6.29 16.54
C GLY A 48 2.98 7.63 17.24
N ASP A 49 2.60 8.70 16.54
CA ASP A 49 2.60 10.08 17.05
C ASP A 49 1.85 10.21 18.39
N ARG A 50 0.68 9.55 18.48
CA ARG A 50 -0.14 9.53 19.72
C ARG A 50 0.57 8.86 20.88
N ILE A 51 1.37 7.83 20.61
CA ILE A 51 2.10 7.09 21.62
C ILE A 51 3.35 7.87 22.03
N GLU A 52 4.11 8.39 21.07
CA GLU A 52 5.28 9.26 21.29
C GLU A 52 4.89 10.44 22.20
N THR A 53 3.88 11.21 21.78
CA THR A 53 3.34 12.33 22.56
C THR A 53 2.95 11.95 24.00
N ARG A 54 2.47 10.71 24.21
CA ARG A 54 2.11 10.22 25.55
C ARG A 54 3.34 9.90 26.39
N TYR A 55 4.38 9.32 25.79
CA TYR A 55 5.62 9.04 26.50
C TYR A 55 6.39 10.32 26.80
N ASP A 56 6.44 11.27 25.88
CA ASP A 56 7.09 12.57 26.08
C ASP A 56 6.48 13.32 27.26
N ARG A 57 5.14 13.43 27.30
CA ARG A 57 4.46 14.08 28.42
C ARG A 57 4.74 13.39 29.76
N ARG A 58 4.85 12.07 29.76
CA ARG A 58 5.14 11.30 30.98
C ARG A 58 6.60 11.46 31.40
N ALA A 59 7.52 11.49 30.45
CA ALA A 59 8.94 11.71 30.69
C ALA A 59 9.17 13.12 31.24
N ALA A 60 8.59 14.15 30.61
CA ALA A 60 8.64 15.53 31.08
C ALA A 60 8.02 15.71 32.48
N TRP A 61 6.91 15.01 32.77
CA TRP A 61 6.33 15.00 34.12
C TRP A 61 7.25 14.34 35.14
N ALA A 62 7.88 13.21 34.80
CA ALA A 62 8.81 12.54 35.70
C ALA A 62 10.05 13.41 35.97
N ASP A 63 10.58 14.06 34.93
CA ASP A 63 11.73 14.94 35.04
C ASP A 63 11.44 16.19 35.91
N SER A 64 10.26 16.80 35.74
CA SER A 64 9.85 17.95 36.57
C SER A 64 9.66 17.61 38.05
N HIS A 65 9.54 16.32 38.39
CA HIS A 65 9.48 15.82 39.77
C HIS A 65 10.83 15.25 40.24
N GLY A 66 11.91 15.47 39.50
CA GLY A 66 13.27 15.01 39.83
C GLY A 66 13.50 13.51 39.60
N HIS A 67 12.62 12.84 38.85
CA HIS A 67 12.73 11.42 38.54
C HIS A 67 13.40 11.17 37.17
N ALA A 68 14.62 11.68 36.98
CA ALA A 68 15.37 11.55 35.73
C ALA A 68 15.45 10.09 35.21
N ARG A 69 15.81 9.13 36.07
CA ARG A 69 15.86 7.70 35.69
C ARG A 69 14.53 7.12 35.23
N ALA A 70 13.41 7.66 35.73
CA ALA A 70 12.08 7.25 35.29
C ALA A 70 11.74 7.87 33.94
N ALA A 71 12.16 9.12 33.68
CA ALA A 71 12.05 9.77 32.39
C ALA A 71 12.80 8.99 31.30
N ASP A 72 14.08 8.63 31.54
CA ASP A 72 14.88 7.82 30.61
C ASP A 72 14.20 6.48 30.27
N ARG A 73 13.61 5.83 31.29
CA ARG A 73 12.90 4.56 31.11
C ARG A 73 11.63 4.73 30.29
N LEU A 74 10.94 5.87 30.41
CA LEU A 74 9.74 6.18 29.65
C LEU A 74 10.09 6.47 28.19
N GLU A 75 11.15 7.23 27.93
CA GLU A 75 11.67 7.50 26.59
C GLU A 75 12.11 6.21 25.89
N ALA A 76 12.92 5.38 26.57
CA ALA A 76 13.34 4.07 26.03
C ALA A 76 12.14 3.16 25.72
N ARG A 77 11.04 3.28 26.49
CA ARG A 77 9.81 2.54 26.25
C ARG A 77 9.02 3.11 25.06
N GLY A 78 9.00 4.42 24.87
CA GLY A 78 8.49 5.07 23.66
C GLY A 78 9.18 4.52 22.41
N ASN A 79 10.51 4.63 22.39
CA ASN A 79 11.38 4.11 21.31
C ASN A 79 11.19 2.61 21.03
N HIS A 80 10.83 1.81 22.05
CA HIS A 80 10.51 0.39 21.83
C HIS A 80 9.15 0.20 21.15
N VAL A 81 8.17 1.02 21.48
CA VAL A 81 6.84 0.95 20.88
C VAL A 81 6.88 1.43 19.42
N ASP A 82 7.63 2.48 19.12
CA ASP A 82 7.74 3.00 17.74
C ASP A 82 8.38 1.96 16.82
N ARG A 83 9.52 1.39 17.21
CA ARG A 83 10.13 0.26 16.49
C ARG A 83 9.20 -0.93 16.30
N ARG A 84 8.24 -1.14 17.21
CA ARG A 84 7.24 -2.20 17.06
C ARG A 84 6.15 -1.83 16.06
N LEU A 85 5.76 -0.56 15.99
CA LEU A 85 4.82 -0.05 15.00
C LEU A 85 5.45 -0.04 13.60
N ASP A 86 6.71 0.36 13.45
CA ASP A 86 7.42 0.33 12.16
C ASP A 86 7.45 -1.08 11.58
N ARG A 87 7.86 -2.07 12.40
CA ARG A 87 7.85 -3.48 11.99
C ARG A 87 6.44 -3.96 11.63
N LYS A 88 5.40 -3.39 12.24
CA LYS A 88 4.02 -3.72 11.91
C LYS A 88 3.61 -3.11 10.56
N GLY A 89 4.05 -1.87 10.27
CA GLY A 89 3.91 -1.22 8.97
C GLY A 89 4.54 -2.06 7.88
N GLN A 90 5.84 -2.34 8.01
CA GLN A 90 6.58 -3.18 7.06
C GLN A 90 5.90 -4.53 6.81
N ARG A 91 5.35 -5.18 7.85
CA ARG A 91 4.61 -6.45 7.70
C ARG A 91 3.31 -6.29 6.93
N ALA A 92 2.63 -5.17 7.08
CA ALA A 92 1.42 -4.86 6.32
C ALA A 92 1.76 -4.62 4.85
N ASP A 93 2.80 -3.85 4.56
CA ASP A 93 3.27 -3.53 3.20
C ASP A 93 3.65 -4.82 2.48
N ASN A 94 4.56 -5.60 3.08
CA ASN A 94 4.95 -6.92 2.59
C ASN A 94 3.77 -7.89 2.37
N ARG A 95 2.64 -7.67 3.04
CA ARG A 95 1.43 -8.50 2.85
C ARG A 95 0.58 -7.98 1.68
N LEU A 96 0.57 -6.68 1.44
CA LEU A 96 -0.08 -6.04 0.30
C LEU A 96 0.71 -6.30 -0.98
N ASP A 97 2.03 -6.20 -0.96
CA ASP A 97 2.90 -6.52 -2.11
C ASP A 97 2.66 -7.96 -2.57
N ARG A 98 2.74 -8.93 -1.63
CA ARG A 98 2.45 -10.34 -1.94
C ARG A 98 1.01 -10.61 -2.40
N ARG A 99 0.08 -9.66 -2.18
CA ARG A 99 -1.28 -9.74 -2.73
C ARG A 99 -1.31 -9.16 -4.14
N GLY A 100 -0.59 -8.07 -4.40
CA GLY A 100 -0.30 -7.53 -5.74
C GLY A 100 0.33 -8.59 -6.63
N ASP A 101 1.49 -9.14 -6.23
CA ASP A 101 2.20 -10.19 -7.00
C ASP A 101 1.33 -11.40 -7.33
N ARG A 102 0.39 -11.75 -6.45
CA ARG A 102 -0.53 -12.87 -6.66
C ARG A 102 -1.63 -12.52 -7.65
N PHE A 103 -2.07 -11.28 -7.65
CA PHE A 103 -2.98 -10.77 -8.64
C PHE A 103 -2.29 -10.68 -10.00
N ASP A 104 -1.10 -10.08 -10.08
CA ASP A 104 -0.32 -9.93 -11.32
C ASP A 104 -0.06 -11.29 -11.98
N ARG A 105 0.45 -12.27 -11.23
CA ARG A 105 0.65 -13.63 -11.77
C ARG A 105 -0.63 -14.28 -12.29
N ARG A 106 -1.78 -14.04 -11.66
CA ARG A 106 -3.07 -14.59 -12.13
C ARG A 106 -3.57 -13.84 -13.36
N TRP A 107 -3.25 -12.56 -13.43
CA TRP A 107 -3.61 -11.67 -14.50
C TRP A 107 -2.82 -12.00 -15.77
N ASP A 108 -1.50 -12.10 -15.67
CA ASP A 108 -0.58 -12.50 -16.76
C ASP A 108 -0.87 -13.90 -17.30
N HIS A 109 -1.40 -14.80 -16.47
CA HIS A 109 -1.76 -16.15 -16.92
C HIS A 109 -3.09 -16.19 -17.69
N ARG A 110 -3.89 -15.13 -17.62
CA ARG A 110 -5.21 -15.04 -18.24
C ARG A 110 -5.22 -14.16 -19.49
N HIS A 111 -4.23 -13.27 -19.65
CA HIS A 111 -4.14 -12.27 -20.71
C HIS A 111 -2.71 -12.16 -21.25
#